data_AF-A0A3E3K258-F1
#
_entry.id   AF-A0A3E3K258-F1
#
_cell.length_a   1.000
_cell.length_b   1.000
_cell.length_c   1.000
_cell.angle_alpha   90.00
_cell.angle_beta   90.00
_cell.angle_gamma   90.00
#
_symmetry.space_group_name_H-M   'P 1'
#
loop_
_entity.id
_entity.type
_entity.pdbx_description
1 polymer ?
#
loop_
_entity_poly.entity_id
_entity_poly.type
_entity_poly.pdbx_seq_one_letter_code
_entity_poly.pdbx_strand_id
1 'polypeptide(L)'
;MKISFKAQLMIAAIIVIGGFVFSLYFENDIFYNFTWAFVGVLFFINPVYPESKVHLEEVKAQKAMRIAAVVVFFAGITNGFGV
;
A
#
# COMPACT_ATOMS: atom_id res chain seq x y z
N MET A 1 2.39 7.62 -16.83
CA MET A 1 1.02 7.07 -16.93
C MET A 1 0.33 7.31 -15.58
N LYS A 2 -0.70 8.17 -15.48
CA LYS A 2 -1.45 8.37 -14.23
C LYS A 2 -2.44 7.21 -14.08
N ILE A 3 -2.17 6.28 -13.17
CA ILE A 3 -3.11 5.20 -12.82
C ILE A 3 -4.20 5.79 -11.92
N SER A 4 -5.46 5.36 -12.09
CA SER A 4 -6.57 5.80 -11.23
C SER A 4 -6.53 5.15 -9.85
N PHE A 5 -7.14 5.77 -8.84
CA PHE A 5 -7.25 5.21 -7.48
C PHE A 5 -7.78 3.77 -7.49
N LYS A 6 -8.85 3.51 -8.25
CA LYS A 6 -9.46 2.18 -8.35
C LYS A 6 -8.50 1.15 -8.93
N ALA A 7 -7.77 1.49 -10.00
CA ALA A 7 -6.81 0.60 -10.62
C ALA A 7 -5.62 0.30 -9.69
N GLN A 8 -5.07 1.31 -9.01
CA GLN A 8 -4.00 1.09 -8.05
C GLN A 8 -4.43 0.25 -6.85
N LEU A 9 -5.66 0.46 -6.36
CA LEU A 9 -6.22 -0.33 -5.26
C LEU A 9 -6.36 -1.80 -5.66
N MET A 10 -6.80 -2.09 -6.89
CA MET A 10 -6.87 -3.47 -7.40
C MET A 10 -5.48 -4.10 -7.50
N ILE A 11 -4.49 -3.37 -8.02
CA ILE A 11 -3.10 -3.83 -8.09
C ILE A 11 -2.58 -4.14 -6.68
N ALA A 12 -2.76 -3.22 -5.73
CA ALA A 12 -2.34 -3.41 -4.34
C ALA A 12 -3.02 -4.64 -3.71
N ALA A 13 -4.32 -4.83 -3.93
CA ALA A 13 -5.05 -5.99 -3.42
C ALA A 13 -4.52 -7.32 -3.98
N ILE A 14 -4.22 -7.38 -5.29
CA ILE A 14 -3.64 -8.57 -5.92
C ILE A 14 -2.27 -8.89 -5.31
N ILE A 15 -1.42 -7.89 -5.11
CA ILE A 15 -0.10 -8.06 -4.50
C ILE A 15 -0.26 -8.56 -3.06
N VAL A 16 -1.12 -7.94 -2.25
CA VAL A 16 -1.40 -8.34 -0.86
C VAL A 16 -1.89 -9.78 -0.78
N ILE A 17 -2.81 -10.21 -1.64
CA ILE A 17 -3.29 -11.59 -1.69
C ILE A 17 -2.15 -12.54 -2.06
N GLY A 18 -1.34 -12.20 -3.07
CA GLY A 18 -0.19 -13.01 -3.45
C GLY A 18 0.84 -13.16 -2.33
N GLY A 19 1.20 -12.05 -1.68
CA GLY A 19 2.11 -12.03 -0.54
C GLY A 19 1.60 -12.84 0.66
N PHE A 20 0.29 -12.74 0.93
CA PHE A 20 -0.37 -13.53 1.96
C PHE A 20 -0.30 -15.04 1.66
N VAL A 21 -0.64 -15.45 0.44
CA VAL A 21 -0.55 -16.86 0.02
C VAL A 21 0.89 -17.38 0.12
N PHE A 22 1.89 -16.59 -0.27
CA PHE A 22 3.29 -16.95 -0.08
C PHE A 22 3.69 -17.08 1.39
N SER A 23 3.22 -16.16 2.24
CA SER A 23 3.45 -16.20 3.68
C SER A 23 2.97 -17.52 4.29
N LEU A 24 1.75 -17.94 3.94
CA LEU A 24 1.18 -19.21 4.40
C LEU A 24 1.90 -20.43 3.83
N TYR A 25 2.24 -20.39 2.54
CA TYR A 25 2.91 -21.52 1.88
C TYR A 25 4.32 -21.78 2.42
N PHE A 26 5.05 -20.72 2.76
CA PHE A 26 6.42 -20.82 3.29
C PHE A 26 6.50 -20.74 4.82
N GLU A 27 5.36 -20.62 5.52
CA GLU A 27 5.27 -20.41 6.97
C GLU A 27 6.19 -19.26 7.44
N ASN A 28 6.21 -18.16 6.67
CA ASN A 28 7.13 -17.06 6.89
C ASN A 28 6.51 -15.69 6.56
N ASP A 29 6.27 -14.91 7.62
CA ASP A 29 5.65 -13.59 7.59
C ASP A 29 6.40 -12.54 6.77
N ILE A 30 7.67 -12.79 6.44
CA ILE A 30 8.48 -11.85 5.68
C ILE A 30 7.86 -11.53 4.31
N PHE A 31 7.18 -12.50 3.68
CA PHE A 31 6.53 -12.30 2.38
C PHE A 31 5.36 -11.32 2.47
N TYR A 32 4.57 -11.41 3.55
CA TYR A 32 3.47 -10.49 3.79
C TYR A 32 3.97 -9.10 4.17
N ASN A 33 5.00 -9.02 5.01
CA ASN A 33 5.65 -7.77 5.39
C ASN A 33 6.25 -7.02 4.20
N PHE A 34 7.01 -7.70 3.33
CA PHE A 34 7.54 -7.08 2.12
C PHE A 34 6.46 -6.62 1.15
N THR A 35 5.34 -7.33 1.11
CA THR A 35 4.20 -6.93 0.30
C THR A 35 3.61 -5.61 0.77
N TRP A 36 3.41 -5.43 2.08
CA TRP A 36 2.98 -4.14 2.63
C TRP A 36 4.00 -3.04 2.43
N ALA A 37 5.29 -3.35 2.57
CA ALA A 37 6.35 -2.39 2.24
C ALA A 37 6.23 -1.91 0.78
N PHE A 38 6.01 -2.83 -0.16
CA PHE A 38 5.82 -2.50 -1.57
C PHE A 38 4.55 -1.67 -1.82
N VAL A 39 3.45 -1.97 -1.14
CA VAL A 39 2.22 -1.16 -1.18
C VAL A 39 2.49 0.27 -0.69
N GLY A 40 3.28 0.43 0.39
CA GLY A 40 3.73 1.74 0.85
C GLY A 40 4.48 2.51 -0.24
N VAL A 41 5.46 1.88 -0.91
CA VAL A 41 6.19 2.51 -2.02
C VAL A 41 5.25 2.91 -3.16
N LEU A 42 4.32 2.04 -3.55
CA LEU A 42 3.35 2.28 -4.61
C LEU A 42 2.52 3.56 -4.37
N PHE A 43 1.98 3.71 -3.16
CA PHE A 43 1.18 4.88 -2.79
C PHE A 43 2.01 6.14 -2.50
N PHE A 44 3.30 5.99 -2.17
CA PHE A 44 4.19 7.14 -2.05
C PHE A 44 4.49 7.77 -3.42
N ILE A 45 4.81 6.93 -4.42
CA ILE A 45 5.13 7.35 -5.79
C ILE A 45 3.88 7.90 -6.49
N ASN A 46 2.76 7.16 -6.39
CA ASN A 46 1.50 7.56 -6.99
C ASN A 46 0.43 7.74 -5.88
N PRO A 47 0.35 8.92 -5.23
CA PRO A 47 -0.52 9.18 -4.09
C PRO A 47 -1.97 9.43 -4.52
N VAL A 48 -2.57 8.42 -5.14
CA VAL A 48 -3.98 8.45 -5.58
C VAL A 48 -4.91 8.27 -4.38
N TYR A 49 -6.01 9.00 -4.41
CA TYR A 49 -7.04 9.01 -3.37
C TYR A 49 -8.44 9.03 -4.00
N PRO A 50 -9.49 8.64 -3.27
CA PRO A 50 -10.85 8.68 -3.78
C PRO A 50 -11.36 10.13 -3.80
N GLU A 51 -11.17 10.84 -4.92
CA GLU A 51 -11.58 12.24 -5.11
C GLU A 51 -13.04 12.50 -4.74
N SER A 52 -13.95 11.56 -5.04
CA SER A 52 -15.38 11.68 -4.71
C SER A 52 -15.71 11.59 -3.22
N LYS A 53 -14.77 11.12 -2.38
CA LYS A 53 -14.97 10.94 -0.93
C LYS A 53 -14.10 11.89 -0.09
N VAL A 54 -13.19 12.62 -0.71
CA VAL A 54 -12.20 13.46 -0.03
C VAL A 54 -12.43 14.90 -0.44
N HIS A 55 -13.00 15.70 0.48
CA HIS A 55 -13.22 17.14 0.29
C HIS A 55 -12.00 17.98 0.72
N LEU A 56 -10.80 17.49 0.46
CA LEU A 56 -9.55 18.21 0.73
C LEU A 56 -9.02 18.82 -0.58
N GLU A 57 -8.26 19.90 -0.45
CA GLU A 57 -7.43 20.39 -1.54
C GLU A 57 -6.50 19.26 -2.04
N GLU A 58 -6.33 19.16 -3.36
CA GLU A 58 -5.55 18.10 -4.00
C GLU A 58 -4.15 17.94 -3.38
N VAL A 59 -3.46 19.06 -3.12
CA VAL A 59 -2.12 19.07 -2.51
C VAL A 59 -2.14 18.47 -1.10
N LYS A 60 -3.16 18.77 -0.29
CA LYS A 60 -3.31 18.24 1.07
C LYS A 60 -3.64 16.76 1.04
N ALA A 61 -4.54 16.33 0.16
CA ALA A 61 -4.91 14.92 -0.02
C ALA A 61 -3.71 14.06 -0.45
N GLN A 62 -2.95 14.50 -1.46
CA GLN A 62 -1.75 13.79 -1.92
C GLN A 62 -0.69 13.70 -0.81
N LYS A 63 -0.48 14.78 -0.05
CA LYS A 63 0.47 14.77 1.08
C LYS A 63 0.04 13.79 2.17
N ALA A 64 -1.24 13.75 2.52
CA ALA A 64 -1.77 12.79 3.49
C ALA A 64 -1.56 11.35 3.02
N MET A 65 -1.82 11.06 1.75
CA MET A 65 -1.57 9.73 1.17
C MET A 65 -0.10 9.34 1.25
N ARG A 66 0.84 10.26 0.96
CA ARG A 66 2.28 9.98 1.09
C ARG A 66 2.69 9.71 2.53
N ILE A 67 2.12 10.42 3.50
CA ILE A 67 2.40 10.17 4.92
C ILE A 67 1.89 8.78 5.31
N ALA A 68 0.65 8.42 4.96
CA ALA A 68 0.12 7.09 5.20
C ALA A 68 0.98 6.00 4.54
N ALA A 69 1.41 6.24 3.30
CA ALA A 69 2.27 5.35 2.55
C ALA A 69 3.63 5.10 3.24
N VAL A 70 4.24 6.15 3.82
CA VAL A 70 5.48 6.03 4.61
C VAL A 70 5.24 5.19 5.86
N VAL A 71 4.13 5.38 6.57
CA VAL A 71 3.79 4.56 7.76
C VAL A 71 3.63 3.09 7.39
N VAL A 72 2.90 2.79 6.32
CA VAL A 72 2.72 1.40 5.82
C VAL A 72 4.05 0.79 5.39
N PHE A 73 4.90 1.57 4.71
CA PHE A 73 6.24 1.12 4.33
C PHE A 73 7.08 0.73 5.55
N PHE A 74 7.15 1.61 6.55
CA PHE A 74 7.90 1.34 7.78
C PHE A 74 7.36 0.12 8.52
N ALA A 75 6.04 0.03 8.70
CA ALA A 75 5.42 -1.14 9.31
C ALA A 75 5.81 -2.44 8.57
N GLY A 76 5.88 -2.43 7.23
CA GLY A 76 6.32 -3.59 6.45
C GLY A 76 7.79 -3.96 6.70
N ILE A 77 8.72 -3.01 6.63
CA ILE A 77 10.16 -3.33 6.80
C ILE A 77 10.55 -3.67 8.24
N THR A 78 9.72 -3.31 9.24
CA THR A 78 9.95 -3.63 10.66
C THR A 78 9.19 -4.87 11.13
N ASN A 79 8.69 -5.71 10.22
CA ASN A 79 7.88 -6.89 10.55
C ASN A 79 6.61 -6.57 11.37
N GLY A 80 5.99 -5.43 11.09
CA GLY A 80 4.79 -4.96 11.79
C GLY A 80 3.50 -5.68 11.37
N PHE A 81 3.54 -6.50 10.32
CA PHE A 81 2.40 -7.30 9.85
C PHE A 81 2.70 -8.79 10.01
N GLY A 82 2.03 -9.48 10.94
CA GLY A 82 2.10 -10.94 11.08
C GLY A 82 0.85 -11.61 10.51
N VAL A 83 0.98 -12.85 10.01
CA VAL A 83 -0.13 -13.65 9.44
C VAL A 83 -0.08 -15.09 9.90
#